data_AF-A0A7J4RB76-F1
#
_entry.id   AF-A0A7J4RB76-F1
#
_cell.length_a   1.000
_cell.length_b   1.000
_cell.length_c   1.000
_cell.angle_alpha   90.00
_cell.angle_beta   90.00
_cell.angle_gamma   90.00
#
_symmetry.space_group_name_H-M   'P 1'
#
loop_
_entity.id
_entity.type
_entity.pdbx_description
1 polymer ?
#
loop_
_entity_poly.entity_id
_entity_poly.type
_entity_poly.pdbx_seq_one_letter_code
_entity_poly.pdbx_strand_id
1 'polypeptide(L)'
;MAVPFSDEASLRWILIAFEFFIGLALVYNSKNQPFPRPSARFGWLVLMLATLVLIGQAAPKPMTIFAHFVMLSGLGGFGLVAGVYQLAQTQRDVLVAPYSGMMFCVGVVGLMVSTWDELSTAEQWAGFLTIVVLGGGETWLIFRGLLIGKLPRAWSQAGMVALMQGRLTGRNGAIECFEKGWDADEEHLNPMAYVALHRIHTFLDQDEEAQNWKTYLDREGGESAVAREYIQAIHDALTDLDSQAAERLPAIENKESE
;
A
#
# COMPACT_ATOMS: atom_id res chain seq x y z
N MET A 1 35.75 10.56 -17.17
CA MET A 1 35.40 9.12 -17.19
C MET A 1 34.03 9.04 -17.82
N ALA A 2 33.94 8.67 -19.10
CA ALA A 2 32.69 8.67 -19.85
C ALA A 2 31.80 7.53 -19.35
N VAL A 3 30.63 7.88 -18.81
CA VAL A 3 29.60 6.92 -18.41
C VAL A 3 29.02 6.30 -19.70
N PRO A 4 28.77 4.98 -19.80
CA PRO A 4 28.44 4.30 -21.05
C PRO A 4 27.03 4.63 -21.64
N PHE A 5 26.38 5.71 -21.21
CA PHE A 5 25.06 6.13 -21.68
C PHE A 5 25.13 7.32 -22.66
N SER A 6 26.08 7.29 -23.60
CA SER A 6 26.43 8.46 -24.42
C SER A 6 25.46 8.80 -25.56
N ASP A 7 24.40 8.03 -25.78
CA ASP A 7 23.38 8.35 -26.79
C ASP A 7 22.05 8.71 -26.14
N GLU A 8 21.52 9.89 -26.48
CA GLU A 8 20.19 10.37 -26.05
C GLU A 8 19.09 9.33 -26.31
N ALA A 9 19.20 8.59 -27.42
CA ALA A 9 18.25 7.54 -27.76
C ALA A 9 18.22 6.45 -26.67
N SER A 10 19.39 5.99 -26.22
CA SER A 10 19.50 4.97 -25.17
C SER A 10 18.87 5.44 -23.86
N LEU A 11 19.09 6.71 -23.48
CA LEU A 11 18.49 7.26 -22.25
C LEU A 11 16.96 7.32 -22.36
N ARG A 12 16.39 7.72 -23.51
CA ARG A 12 14.93 7.71 -23.72
C ARG A 12 14.34 6.31 -23.52
N TRP A 13 14.96 5.28 -24.10
CA TRP A 13 14.49 3.90 -23.93
C TRP A 13 14.58 3.42 -22.48
N ILE A 14 15.64 3.81 -21.76
CA ILE A 14 15.78 3.50 -20.33
C ILE A 14 14.67 4.16 -19.51
N LEU A 15 14.33 5.42 -19.78
CA LEU A 15 13.24 6.12 -19.08
C LEU A 15 11.88 5.47 -19.32
N ILE A 16 11.59 5.10 -20.57
CA ILE A 16 10.35 4.37 -20.91
C ILE A 16 10.32 3.02 -20.18
N ALA A 17 11.42 2.26 -20.23
CA ALA A 17 11.51 0.97 -19.54
C ALA A 17 11.34 1.10 -18.02
N PHE A 18 11.90 2.15 -17.44
CA PHE A 18 11.73 2.49 -16.02
C PHE A 18 10.26 2.77 -15.69
N GLU A 19 9.54 3.55 -16.48
CA GLU A 19 8.10 3.81 -16.24
C GLU A 19 7.26 2.54 -16.35
N PHE A 20 7.54 1.68 -17.34
CA PHE A 20 6.88 0.38 -17.44
C PHE A 20 7.17 -0.48 -16.21
N PHE A 21 8.41 -0.53 -15.76
CA PHE A 21 8.78 -1.25 -14.54
C PHE A 21 7.99 -0.75 -13.33
N ILE A 22 7.96 0.57 -13.10
CA ILE A 22 7.22 1.18 -11.99
C ILE A 22 5.72 0.85 -12.08
N GLY A 23 5.12 1.04 -13.25
CA GLY A 23 3.70 0.77 -13.48
C GLY A 23 3.33 -0.71 -13.26
N LEU A 24 4.14 -1.63 -13.78
CA LEU A 24 3.94 -3.07 -13.58
C LEU A 24 4.14 -3.47 -12.12
N ALA A 25 5.19 -2.96 -11.46
CA ALA A 25 5.46 -3.22 -10.05
C ALA A 25 4.29 -2.76 -9.17
N LEU A 26 3.74 -1.57 -9.42
CA LEU A 26 2.56 -1.06 -8.71
C LEU A 26 1.34 -1.96 -8.89
N VAL A 27 0.98 -2.33 -10.13
CA VAL A 27 -0.19 -3.18 -10.41
C VAL A 27 -0.01 -4.61 -9.86
N TYR A 28 1.21 -5.13 -9.88
CA TYR A 28 1.51 -6.45 -9.34
C TYR A 28 1.43 -6.45 -7.81
N ASN A 29 2.14 -5.53 -7.15
CA ASN A 29 2.24 -5.47 -5.69
C ASN A 29 0.95 -4.95 -5.03
N SER A 30 0.11 -4.19 -5.74
CA SER A 30 -1.18 -3.73 -5.19
C SER A 30 -2.07 -4.89 -4.75
N LYS A 31 -1.94 -6.07 -5.36
CA LYS A 31 -2.72 -7.27 -5.01
C LYS A 31 -2.43 -7.81 -3.61
N ASN A 32 -1.35 -7.33 -2.98
CA ASN A 32 -0.94 -7.70 -1.63
C ASN A 32 -1.29 -6.61 -0.62
N GLN A 33 -2.00 -5.56 -1.03
CA GLN A 33 -2.48 -4.50 -0.15
C GLN A 33 -3.91 -4.80 0.35
N PRO A 34 -4.29 -4.35 1.55
CA PRO A 34 -5.65 -4.51 2.07
C PRO A 34 -6.70 -3.89 1.14
N PHE A 35 -6.36 -2.73 0.56
CA PHE A 35 -7.17 -2.05 -0.44
C PHE A 35 -6.36 -1.90 -1.73
N PRO A 36 -6.50 -2.80 -2.72
CA PRO A 36 -5.63 -2.83 -3.90
C PRO A 36 -5.86 -1.68 -4.89
N ARG A 37 -6.95 -0.93 -4.75
CA ARG A 37 -7.40 0.02 -5.79
C ARG A 37 -6.49 1.26 -5.95
N PRO A 38 -5.97 1.93 -4.91
CA PRO A 38 -5.19 3.15 -5.08
C PRO A 38 -3.90 2.92 -5.86
N SER A 39 -3.02 2.02 -5.40
CA SER A 39 -1.79 1.64 -6.10
C SER A 39 -2.06 1.05 -7.48
N ALA A 40 -3.08 0.21 -7.66
CA ALA A 40 -3.42 -0.32 -8.98
C ALA A 40 -3.83 0.78 -9.96
N ARG A 41 -4.69 1.73 -9.55
CA ARG A 41 -5.14 2.84 -10.41
C ARG A 41 -3.97 3.73 -10.81
N PHE A 42 -3.09 4.05 -9.87
CA PHE A 42 -1.90 4.84 -10.17
C PHE A 42 -0.96 4.07 -11.11
N GLY A 43 -0.71 2.78 -10.86
CA GLY A 43 0.09 1.94 -11.75
C GLY A 43 -0.47 1.85 -13.17
N TRP A 44 -1.80 1.69 -13.33
CA TRP A 44 -2.44 1.72 -14.65
C TRP A 44 -2.31 3.07 -15.36
N LEU A 45 -2.41 4.18 -14.61
CA LEU A 45 -2.17 5.51 -15.16
C LEU A 45 -0.72 5.67 -15.66
N VAL A 46 0.27 5.20 -14.88
CA VAL A 46 1.68 5.19 -15.30
C VAL A 46 1.87 4.34 -16.55
N LEU A 47 1.30 3.13 -16.62
CA LEU A 47 1.38 2.25 -17.80
C LEU A 47 0.74 2.87 -19.04
N MET A 48 -0.41 3.53 -18.87
CA MET A 48 -1.08 4.25 -19.95
C MET A 48 -0.17 5.36 -20.49
N LEU A 49 0.41 6.18 -19.62
CA LEU A 49 1.31 7.27 -20.02
C LEU A 49 2.59 6.73 -20.66
N ALA A 50 3.22 5.71 -20.08
CA ALA A 50 4.40 5.06 -20.66
C ALA A 50 4.11 4.52 -22.07
N THR A 51 2.93 3.92 -22.28
CA THR A 51 2.49 3.44 -23.59
C THR A 51 2.29 4.59 -24.59
N LEU A 52 1.70 5.71 -24.15
CA LEU A 52 1.55 6.90 -25.00
C LEU A 52 2.92 7.47 -25.40
N VAL A 53 3.87 7.54 -24.46
CA VAL A 53 5.24 8.00 -24.74
C VAL A 53 5.97 7.05 -25.68
N LEU A 54 5.80 5.74 -25.49
CA LEU A 54 6.35 4.71 -26.37
C LEU A 54 5.84 4.86 -27.81
N ILE A 55 4.52 4.99 -28.00
CA ILE A 55 3.92 5.23 -29.32
C ILE A 55 4.42 6.56 -29.90
N GLY A 56 4.55 7.60 -29.06
CA GLY A 56 5.06 8.91 -29.42
C GLY A 56 6.49 8.90 -29.97
N GLN A 57 7.29 7.85 -29.72
CA GLN A 57 8.63 7.73 -30.32
C GLN A 57 8.59 7.54 -31.84
N ALA A 58 7.47 7.06 -32.41
CA ALA A 58 7.30 6.93 -33.85
C ALA A 58 6.84 8.24 -34.53
N ALA A 59 6.58 9.30 -33.77
CA ALA A 59 6.15 10.58 -34.32
C ALA A 59 7.31 11.31 -35.02
N PRO A 60 7.02 12.20 -36.00
CA PRO A 60 8.05 13.01 -36.67
C PRO A 60 8.89 13.86 -35.71
N LYS A 61 8.32 14.21 -34.54
CA LYS A 61 8.99 14.89 -33.44
C LYS A 61 8.75 14.09 -32.16
N PRO A 62 9.63 13.15 -31.81
CA PRO A 62 9.48 12.36 -30.59
C PRO A 62 9.65 13.24 -29.34
N MET A 63 9.16 12.74 -28.20
CA MET A 63 9.32 13.40 -26.92
C MET A 63 10.81 13.55 -26.57
N THR A 64 11.21 14.75 -26.18
CA THR A 64 12.59 15.02 -25.75
C THR A 64 12.85 14.49 -24.35
N ILE A 65 14.11 14.19 -24.02
CA ILE A 65 14.50 13.75 -22.68
C ILE A 65 14.10 14.79 -21.62
N PHE A 66 14.32 16.06 -21.91
CA PHE A 66 13.91 17.15 -21.03
C PHE A 66 12.41 17.12 -20.73
N ALA A 67 11.58 16.98 -21.76
CA ALA A 67 10.13 16.86 -21.58
C ALA A 67 9.77 15.62 -20.75
N HIS A 68 10.47 14.50 -20.97
CA HIS A 68 10.26 13.26 -20.21
C HIS A 68 10.57 13.46 -18.72
N PHE A 69 11.68 14.14 -18.39
CA PHE A 69 12.01 14.47 -17.00
C PHE A 69 11.00 15.44 -16.36
N VAL A 70 10.49 16.41 -17.10
CA VAL A 70 9.40 17.29 -16.62
C VAL A 70 8.14 16.47 -16.31
N MET A 71 7.77 15.55 -17.20
CA MET A 71 6.62 14.66 -16.98
C MET A 71 6.81 13.78 -15.74
N LEU A 72 7.97 13.14 -15.60
CA LEU A 72 8.31 12.32 -14.42
C LEU A 72 8.28 13.13 -13.12
N SER A 73 8.79 14.35 -13.15
CA SER A 73 8.77 15.26 -12.00
C SER A 73 7.34 15.64 -11.60
N GLY A 74 6.50 16.01 -12.57
CA GLY A 74 5.11 16.38 -12.30
C GLY A 74 4.29 15.20 -11.79
N LEU A 75 4.35 14.07 -12.50
CA LEU A 75 3.61 12.86 -12.16
C LEU A 75 4.08 12.23 -10.85
N GLY A 76 5.40 12.13 -10.68
CA GLY A 76 6.03 11.62 -9.46
C GLY A 76 5.76 12.53 -8.27
N GLY A 77 5.84 13.85 -8.42
CA GLY A 77 5.57 14.81 -7.35
C GLY A 77 4.12 14.77 -6.87
N PHE A 78 3.16 14.72 -7.81
CA PHE A 78 1.75 14.56 -7.47
C PHE A 78 1.48 13.22 -6.76
N GLY A 79 2.00 12.12 -7.32
CA GLY A 79 1.86 10.79 -6.75
C GLY A 79 2.51 10.68 -5.36
N LEU A 80 3.65 11.33 -5.16
CA LEU A 80 4.37 11.35 -3.89
C LEU A 80 3.54 12.01 -2.79
N VAL A 81 2.98 13.20 -3.04
CA VAL A 81 2.12 13.89 -2.06
C VAL A 81 0.88 13.05 -1.73
N ALA A 82 0.20 12.55 -2.75
CA ALA A 82 -0.99 11.71 -2.57
C ALA A 82 -0.66 10.39 -1.84
N GLY A 83 0.50 9.80 -2.12
CA GLY A 83 1.00 8.57 -1.50
C GLY A 83 1.37 8.78 -0.04
N VAL A 84 2.10 9.86 0.28
CA VAL A 84 2.47 10.19 1.67
C VAL A 84 1.22 10.45 2.50
N TYR A 85 0.22 11.16 1.96
CA TYR A 85 -1.05 11.34 2.65
C TYR A 85 -1.76 10.00 2.93
N GLN A 86 -1.78 9.10 1.94
CA GLN A 86 -2.39 7.78 2.10
C GLN A 86 -1.64 6.91 3.13
N LEU A 87 -0.31 6.95 3.11
CA LEU A 87 0.57 6.22 4.01
C LEU A 87 0.45 6.75 5.45
N ALA A 88 0.57 8.07 5.64
CA ALA A 88 0.68 8.68 6.96
C ALA A 88 -0.68 8.91 7.63
N GLN A 89 -1.71 9.27 6.86
CA GLN A 89 -3.01 9.65 7.42
C GLN A 89 -4.05 8.54 7.30
N THR A 90 -4.21 7.96 6.11
CA THR A 90 -5.29 6.97 5.90
C THR A 90 -4.87 5.53 6.19
N GLN A 91 -3.55 5.26 6.20
CA GLN A 91 -2.98 3.93 6.33
C GLN A 91 -3.61 2.91 5.35
N ARG A 92 -3.95 3.32 4.13
CA ARG A 92 -4.64 2.46 3.14
C ARG A 92 -3.74 1.90 2.05
N ASP A 93 -2.59 2.53 1.82
CA ASP A 93 -1.65 2.16 0.77
C ASP A 93 -0.24 2.59 1.19
N VAL A 94 0.74 1.70 1.00
CA VAL A 94 2.16 1.95 1.29
C VAL A 94 3.04 1.98 0.05
N LEU A 95 2.46 1.71 -1.13
CA LEU A 95 3.21 1.51 -2.38
C LEU A 95 3.33 2.80 -3.19
N VAL A 96 2.27 3.61 -3.27
CA VAL A 96 2.25 4.80 -4.13
C VAL A 96 3.37 5.78 -3.77
N ALA A 97 3.59 6.03 -2.48
CA ALA A 97 4.60 7.01 -2.02
C ALA A 97 6.03 6.69 -2.52
N PRO A 98 6.63 5.52 -2.27
CA PRO A 98 7.98 5.20 -2.74
C PRO A 98 8.06 5.13 -4.27
N TYR A 99 7.12 4.47 -4.95
CA TYR A 99 7.20 4.35 -6.41
C TYR A 99 7.06 5.70 -7.13
N SER A 100 6.18 6.59 -6.65
CA SER A 100 6.09 7.97 -7.16
C SER A 100 7.32 8.80 -6.78
N GLY A 101 7.88 8.59 -5.58
CA GLY A 101 9.11 9.23 -5.14
C GLY A 101 10.31 8.88 -6.01
N MET A 102 10.47 7.61 -6.43
CA MET A 102 11.48 7.22 -7.42
C MET A 102 11.31 7.99 -8.75
N MET A 103 10.08 8.09 -9.27
CA MET A 103 9.82 8.84 -10.51
C MET A 103 10.14 10.32 -10.34
N PHE A 104 9.77 10.90 -9.19
CA PHE A 104 10.06 12.29 -8.86
C PHE A 104 11.57 12.54 -8.80
N CYS A 105 12.31 11.66 -8.12
CA CYS A 105 13.77 11.76 -8.01
C CYS A 105 14.43 11.65 -9.39
N VAL A 106 14.07 10.65 -10.20
CA VAL A 106 14.63 10.51 -11.57
C VAL A 106 14.33 11.74 -12.42
N GLY A 107 13.11 12.28 -12.34
CA GLY A 107 12.72 13.49 -13.06
C GLY A 107 13.51 14.72 -12.61
N VAL A 108 13.45 15.06 -11.33
CA VAL A 108 14.06 16.29 -10.80
C VAL A 108 15.58 16.24 -10.89
N VAL A 109 16.21 15.12 -10.51
CA VAL A 109 17.66 14.96 -10.63
C VAL A 109 18.08 15.00 -12.10
N GLY A 110 17.30 14.39 -13.00
CA GLY A 110 17.53 14.47 -14.44
C GLY A 110 17.54 15.91 -14.96
N LEU A 111 16.58 16.75 -14.54
CA LEU A 111 16.54 18.17 -14.89
C LEU A 111 17.74 18.94 -14.31
N MET A 112 18.10 18.68 -13.06
CA MET A 112 19.23 19.33 -12.41
C MET A 112 20.56 18.98 -13.08
N VAL A 113 20.76 17.71 -13.43
CA VAL A 113 21.97 17.27 -14.15
C VAL A 113 22.02 17.89 -15.55
N SER A 114 20.87 18.05 -16.23
CA SER A 114 20.83 18.65 -17.57
C SER A 114 21.23 20.13 -17.62
N THR A 115 21.13 20.83 -16.49
CA THR A 115 21.46 22.25 -16.36
C THR A 115 22.74 22.48 -15.54
N TRP A 116 23.40 21.41 -15.08
CA TRP A 116 24.46 21.47 -14.08
C TRP A 116 25.64 22.37 -14.46
N ASP A 117 26.04 22.32 -15.74
CA ASP A 117 27.18 23.06 -16.27
C ASP A 117 26.88 24.57 -16.44
N GLU A 118 25.60 24.96 -16.41
CA GLU A 118 25.14 26.35 -16.51
C GLU A 118 25.02 27.02 -15.14
N LEU A 119 25.07 26.24 -14.05
CA LEU A 119 24.89 26.72 -12.69
C LEU A 119 26.17 27.32 -12.11
N SER A 120 26.03 28.36 -11.30
CA SER A 120 27.11 28.87 -10.47
C SER A 120 27.51 27.86 -9.38
N THR A 121 28.71 28.01 -8.81
CA THR A 121 29.20 27.13 -7.74
C THR A 121 28.26 27.05 -6.54
N ALA A 122 27.61 28.17 -6.17
CA ALA A 122 26.65 28.19 -5.08
C ALA A 122 25.39 27.38 -5.40
N GLU A 123 24.87 27.50 -6.62
CA GLU A 123 23.72 26.73 -7.09
C GLU A 123 24.04 25.24 -7.24
N GLN A 124 25.25 24.89 -7.66
CA GLN A 124 25.73 23.50 -7.68
C GLN A 124 25.77 22.89 -6.27
N TRP A 125 26.21 23.64 -5.26
CA TRP A 125 26.17 23.19 -3.86
C TRP A 125 24.74 23.01 -3.34
N ALA A 126 23.85 23.96 -3.63
CA ALA A 126 22.44 23.85 -3.28
C ALA A 126 21.78 22.66 -3.99
N GLY A 127 22.13 22.43 -5.26
CA GLY A 127 21.67 21.31 -6.06
C GLY A 127 22.15 19.98 -5.49
N PHE A 128 23.43 19.87 -5.15
CA PHE A 128 23.99 18.70 -4.48
C PHE A 128 23.25 18.39 -3.17
N LEU A 129 23.04 19.40 -2.32
CA LEU A 129 22.30 19.24 -1.07
C LEU A 129 20.87 18.75 -1.32
N THR A 130 20.21 19.29 -2.34
CA THR A 130 18.85 18.86 -2.73
C THR A 130 18.84 17.39 -3.16
N ILE A 131 19.80 16.94 -3.97
CA ILE A 131 19.93 15.53 -4.38
C ILE A 131 20.12 14.62 -3.16
N VAL A 132 20.94 15.03 -2.19
CA VAL A 132 21.14 14.27 -0.93
C VAL A 132 19.84 14.16 -0.14
N VAL A 133 19.09 15.26 0.00
CA VAL A 133 17.79 15.25 0.71
C VAL A 133 16.78 14.37 -0.02
N LEU A 134 16.69 14.46 -1.35
CA LEU A 134 15.80 13.62 -2.15
C LEU A 134 16.15 12.13 -2.01
N GLY A 135 17.43 11.78 -2.11
CA GLY A 135 17.89 10.39 -1.95
C GLY A 135 17.64 9.84 -0.54
N GLY A 136 17.88 10.65 0.49
CA GLY A 136 17.58 10.28 1.88
C GLY A 136 16.09 10.11 2.14
N GLY A 137 15.27 11.04 1.63
CA GLY A 137 13.80 10.99 1.73
C GLY A 137 13.23 9.77 1.02
N GLU A 138 13.69 9.47 -0.20
CA GLU A 138 13.27 8.29 -0.96
C GLU A 138 13.66 6.99 -0.24
N THR A 139 14.89 6.92 0.26
CA THR A 139 15.35 5.76 1.04
C THR A 139 14.43 5.54 2.24
N TRP A 140 14.10 6.61 2.98
CA TRP A 140 13.18 6.53 4.11
C TRP A 140 11.78 6.06 3.70
N LEU A 141 11.26 6.51 2.55
CA LEU A 141 9.96 6.05 2.02
C LEU A 141 9.97 4.58 1.65
N ILE A 142 11.05 4.07 1.07
CA ILE A 142 11.19 2.64 0.77
C ILE A 142 11.16 1.83 2.07
N PHE A 143 11.92 2.25 3.08
CA PHE A 143 11.92 1.56 4.38
C PHE A 143 10.55 1.63 5.05
N ARG A 144 9.97 2.82 5.17
CA ARG A 144 8.70 3.01 5.87
C ARG A 144 7.50 2.41 5.12
N GLY A 145 7.51 2.48 3.80
CA GLY A 145 6.43 1.96 2.95
C GLY A 145 6.58 0.48 2.67
N LEU A 146 7.67 0.07 2.01
CA LEU A 146 7.81 -1.29 1.48
C LEU A 146 8.33 -2.31 2.49
N LEU A 147 9.22 -1.91 3.41
CA LEU A 147 9.88 -2.84 4.33
C LEU A 147 9.19 -2.95 5.69
N ILE A 148 8.77 -1.82 6.26
CA ILE A 148 8.20 -1.72 7.61
C ILE A 148 6.69 -1.50 7.55
N GLY A 149 6.14 -1.04 6.42
CA GLY A 149 4.76 -0.58 6.29
C GLY A 149 3.72 -1.68 6.48
N LYS A 150 3.46 -2.05 7.73
CA LYS A 150 2.31 -2.85 8.14
C LYS A 150 1.12 -1.93 8.28
N LEU A 151 -0.04 -2.42 7.86
CA LEU A 151 -1.30 -1.68 7.89
C LEU A 151 -2.35 -2.46 8.70
N PRO A 152 -2.11 -2.73 10.00
CA PRO A 152 -2.97 -3.61 10.80
C PRO A 152 -4.42 -3.13 10.80
N ARG A 153 -4.62 -1.82 10.97
CA ARG A 153 -5.95 -1.18 10.92
C ARG A 153 -6.65 -1.38 9.58
N ALA A 154 -5.96 -1.22 8.46
CA ALA A 154 -6.57 -1.36 7.14
C ALA A 154 -6.86 -2.83 6.79
N TRP A 155 -6.02 -3.76 7.23
CA TRP A 155 -6.28 -5.19 7.11
C TRP A 155 -7.50 -5.64 7.92
N SER A 156 -7.65 -5.17 9.17
CA SER A 156 -8.86 -5.42 9.96
C SER A 156 -10.12 -4.81 9.31
N GLN A 157 -10.03 -3.59 8.76
CA GLN A 157 -11.13 -2.99 8.00
C GLN A 157 -11.47 -3.79 6.73
N ALA A 158 -10.46 -4.23 5.98
CA ALA A 158 -10.65 -5.07 4.79
C ALA A 158 -11.29 -6.43 5.15
N GLY A 159 -10.92 -7.00 6.31
CA GLY A 159 -11.52 -8.21 6.87
C GLY A 159 -13.00 -8.04 7.14
N MET A 160 -13.40 -6.95 7.80
CA MET A 160 -14.81 -6.64 8.04
C MET A 160 -15.60 -6.46 6.75
N VAL A 161 -15.03 -5.76 5.75
CA VAL A 161 -15.69 -5.61 4.44
C VAL A 161 -15.85 -6.95 3.72
N ALA A 162 -14.85 -7.84 3.81
CA ALA A 162 -14.94 -9.18 3.23
C ALA A 162 -15.99 -10.04 3.96
N LEU A 163 -16.05 -9.93 5.28
CA LEU A 163 -17.04 -10.60 6.13
C LEU A 163 -18.47 -10.19 5.78
N MET A 164 -18.74 -8.88 5.72
CA MET A 164 -20.04 -8.33 5.32
C MET A 164 -20.45 -8.70 3.88
N GLN A 165 -19.49 -9.09 3.03
CA GLN A 165 -19.75 -9.58 1.68
C GLN A 165 -19.92 -11.10 1.62
N GLY A 166 -19.89 -11.80 2.74
CA GLY A 166 -19.97 -13.27 2.82
C GLY A 166 -18.70 -13.97 2.32
N ARG A 167 -17.59 -13.27 2.14
CA ARG A 167 -16.31 -13.84 1.67
C ARG A 167 -15.43 -14.20 2.85
N LEU A 168 -15.69 -15.36 3.47
CA LEU A 168 -14.92 -15.83 4.62
C LEU A 168 -13.51 -16.30 4.25
N THR A 169 -13.40 -17.13 3.21
CA THR A 169 -12.16 -17.82 2.80
C THR A 169 -11.66 -17.34 1.43
N GLY A 170 -10.45 -17.80 1.06
CA GLY A 170 -9.82 -17.48 -0.22
C GLY A 170 -9.06 -16.15 -0.22
N ARG A 171 -8.55 -15.75 -1.39
CA ARG A 171 -7.71 -14.57 -1.53
C ARG A 171 -8.48 -13.29 -1.21
N ASN A 172 -7.99 -12.50 -0.26
CA ASN A 172 -8.66 -11.33 0.32
C ASN A 172 -10.03 -11.69 0.93
N GLY A 173 -10.15 -12.90 1.48
CA GLY A 173 -11.26 -13.30 2.36
C GLY A 173 -11.08 -12.73 3.77
N ALA A 174 -12.12 -12.78 4.57
CA ALA A 174 -12.13 -12.24 5.92
C ALA A 174 -11.01 -12.83 6.80
N ILE A 175 -10.80 -14.15 6.76
CA ILE A 175 -9.77 -14.83 7.55
C ILE A 175 -8.36 -14.32 7.20
N GLU A 176 -7.98 -14.38 5.91
CA GLU A 176 -6.65 -13.92 5.46
C GLU A 176 -6.41 -12.44 5.82
N CYS A 177 -7.45 -11.60 5.74
CA CYS A 177 -7.34 -10.20 6.11
C CYS A 177 -7.12 -10.00 7.61
N PHE A 178 -7.83 -10.73 8.47
CA PHE A 178 -7.63 -10.63 9.92
C PHE A 178 -6.29 -11.22 10.38
N GLU A 179 -5.83 -12.31 9.75
CA GLU A 179 -4.50 -12.88 10.01
C GLU A 179 -3.37 -11.92 9.68
N LYS A 180 -3.53 -11.09 8.63
CA LYS A 180 -2.57 -10.03 8.29
C LYS A 180 -2.77 -8.74 9.10
N GLY A 181 -3.88 -8.66 9.84
CA GLY A 181 -4.31 -7.46 10.56
C GLY A 181 -3.78 -7.34 11.98
N TRP A 182 -3.28 -8.42 12.57
CA TRP A 182 -2.62 -8.36 13.87
C TRP A 182 -1.11 -8.07 13.69
N ASP A 183 -0.55 -7.29 14.60
CA ASP A 183 0.84 -6.83 14.56
C ASP A 183 1.45 -6.85 15.97
N ALA A 184 2.66 -7.37 16.08
CA ALA A 184 3.42 -7.33 17.34
C ALA A 184 3.77 -5.90 17.77
N ASP A 185 3.89 -4.98 16.79
CA ASP A 185 4.25 -3.58 17.05
C ASP A 185 3.02 -2.72 17.46
N GLU A 186 1.80 -3.14 17.10
CA GLU A 186 0.53 -2.48 17.44
C GLU A 186 -0.40 -3.40 18.24
N GLU A 187 0.09 -3.90 19.38
CA GLU A 187 -0.55 -4.93 20.19
C GLU A 187 -2.02 -4.62 20.58
N HIS A 188 -2.34 -3.35 20.81
CA HIS A 188 -3.69 -2.87 21.16
C HIS A 188 -4.79 -3.16 20.11
N LEU A 189 -4.44 -3.43 18.84
CA LEU A 189 -5.40 -3.76 17.78
C LEU A 189 -5.60 -5.27 17.60
N ASN A 190 -4.71 -6.08 18.19
CA ASN A 190 -4.71 -7.54 18.04
C ASN A 190 -5.98 -8.20 18.58
N PRO A 191 -6.58 -7.76 19.70
CA PRO A 191 -7.84 -8.33 20.19
C PRO A 191 -8.97 -8.30 19.15
N MET A 192 -9.04 -7.24 18.34
CA MET A 192 -10.07 -7.11 17.30
C MET A 192 -9.93 -8.22 16.24
N ALA A 193 -8.71 -8.47 15.77
CA ALA A 193 -8.43 -9.53 14.81
C ALA A 193 -8.67 -10.92 15.43
N TYR A 194 -8.25 -11.14 16.68
CA TYR A 194 -8.41 -12.43 17.35
C TYR A 194 -9.88 -12.78 17.62
N VAL A 195 -10.70 -11.82 18.06
CA VAL A 195 -12.16 -11.99 18.18
C VAL A 195 -12.77 -12.41 16.85
N ALA A 196 -12.42 -11.69 15.77
CA ALA A 196 -12.98 -11.96 14.45
C ALA A 196 -12.61 -13.37 13.96
N LEU A 197 -11.33 -13.74 14.08
CA LEU A 197 -10.84 -15.07 13.70
C LEU A 197 -11.49 -16.16 14.55
N HIS A 198 -11.53 -16.01 15.87
CA HIS A 198 -12.19 -16.96 16.77
C HIS A 198 -13.64 -17.22 16.36
N ARG A 199 -14.42 -16.15 16.12
CA ARG A 199 -15.85 -16.27 15.76
C ARG A 199 -16.04 -16.86 14.36
N ILE A 200 -15.22 -16.48 13.38
CA ILE A 200 -15.30 -17.05 12.02
C ILE A 200 -14.96 -18.55 12.03
N HIS A 201 -13.90 -18.97 12.73
CA HIS A 201 -13.55 -20.39 12.82
C HIS A 201 -14.60 -21.20 13.60
N THR A 202 -15.20 -20.62 14.64
CA THR A 202 -16.33 -21.24 15.36
C THR A 202 -17.54 -21.44 14.44
N PHE A 203 -17.86 -20.42 13.63
CA PHE A 203 -18.93 -20.50 12.63
C PHE A 203 -18.69 -21.61 11.60
N LEU A 204 -17.43 -21.79 11.19
CA LEU A 204 -16.98 -22.81 10.24
C LEU A 204 -16.80 -24.21 10.82
N ASP A 205 -17.09 -24.43 12.11
CA ASP A 205 -16.91 -25.73 12.81
C ASP A 205 -15.43 -26.18 12.87
N GLN A 206 -14.53 -25.21 13.00
CA GLN A 206 -13.07 -25.41 13.07
C GLN A 206 -12.56 -25.20 14.51
N ASP A 207 -12.93 -26.13 15.40
CA ASP A 207 -12.72 -25.98 16.85
C ASP A 207 -11.26 -25.75 17.27
N GLU A 208 -10.30 -26.43 16.62
CA GLU A 208 -8.88 -26.31 16.97
C GLU A 208 -8.35 -24.89 16.69
N GLU A 209 -8.64 -24.35 15.50
CA GLU A 209 -8.26 -22.98 15.12
C GLU A 209 -9.01 -21.96 15.96
N ALA A 210 -10.31 -22.16 16.18
CA ALA A 210 -11.12 -21.30 17.03
C ALA A 210 -10.57 -21.21 18.46
N GLN A 211 -10.14 -22.33 19.04
CA GLN A 211 -9.59 -22.37 20.40
C GLN A 211 -8.18 -21.74 20.49
N ASN A 212 -7.37 -21.89 19.44
CA ASN A 212 -6.09 -21.21 19.33
C ASN A 212 -6.27 -19.68 19.35
N TRP A 213 -7.15 -19.14 18.51
CA TRP A 213 -7.43 -17.71 18.46
C TRP A 213 -8.06 -17.19 19.76
N LYS A 214 -8.94 -18.00 20.39
CA LYS A 214 -9.47 -17.69 21.72
C LYS A 214 -8.37 -17.57 22.77
N THR A 215 -7.38 -18.46 22.74
CA THR A 215 -6.25 -18.40 23.68
C THR A 215 -5.42 -17.12 23.51
N TYR A 216 -5.22 -16.66 22.27
CA TYR A 216 -4.56 -15.37 22.03
C TYR A 216 -5.42 -14.20 22.50
N LEU A 217 -6.72 -14.23 22.24
CA LEU A 217 -7.66 -13.21 22.70
C LEU A 217 -7.68 -13.10 24.23
N ASP A 218 -7.76 -14.23 24.94
CA ASP A 218 -7.82 -14.29 26.40
C ASP A 218 -6.55 -13.71 27.04
N ARG A 219 -5.39 -13.87 26.40
CA ARG A 219 -4.11 -13.27 26.85
C ARG A 219 -4.13 -11.74 26.76
N GLU A 220 -4.85 -11.19 25.79
CA GLU A 220 -4.96 -9.76 25.54
C GLU A 220 -6.19 -9.11 26.20
N GLY A 221 -6.78 -9.76 27.22
CA GLY A 221 -7.92 -9.22 27.97
C GLY A 221 -9.31 -9.69 27.50
N GLY A 222 -9.36 -10.66 26.58
CA GLY A 222 -10.61 -11.30 26.19
C GLY A 222 -11.52 -10.41 25.33
N GLU A 223 -12.80 -10.78 25.21
CA GLU A 223 -13.80 -9.96 24.51
C GLU A 223 -13.99 -8.58 25.14
N SER A 224 -13.63 -8.40 26.41
CA SER A 224 -13.73 -7.10 27.10
C SER A 224 -12.77 -6.04 26.58
N ALA A 225 -11.70 -6.45 25.89
CA ALA A 225 -10.75 -5.55 25.25
C ALA A 225 -11.24 -5.00 23.90
N VAL A 226 -12.36 -5.52 23.38
CA VAL A 226 -12.92 -5.16 22.08
C VAL A 226 -14.26 -4.47 22.26
N ALA A 227 -14.51 -3.43 21.47
CA ALA A 227 -15.78 -2.72 21.47
C ALA A 227 -16.94 -3.68 21.13
N ARG A 228 -18.01 -3.61 21.91
CA ARG A 228 -19.18 -4.49 21.76
C ARG A 228 -19.80 -4.38 20.37
N GLU A 229 -19.87 -3.18 19.83
CA GLU A 229 -20.42 -2.89 18.50
C GLU A 229 -19.66 -3.64 17.41
N TYR A 230 -18.35 -3.86 17.60
CA TYR A 230 -17.53 -4.62 16.66
C TYR A 230 -17.84 -6.12 16.74
N ILE A 231 -17.96 -6.67 17.95
CA ILE A 231 -18.36 -8.07 18.18
C ILE A 231 -19.74 -8.33 17.58
N GLN A 232 -20.68 -7.41 17.83
CA GLN A 232 -22.03 -7.49 17.32
C GLN A 232 -22.06 -7.41 15.79
N ALA A 233 -21.30 -6.50 15.18
CA ALA A 233 -21.21 -6.42 13.72
C ALA A 233 -20.67 -7.72 13.08
N ILE A 234 -19.73 -8.41 13.74
CA ILE A 234 -19.25 -9.73 13.28
C ILE A 234 -20.35 -10.78 13.41
N HIS A 235 -21.02 -10.82 14.57
CA HIS A 235 -22.09 -11.78 14.84
C HIS A 235 -23.26 -11.62 13.86
N ASP A 236 -23.72 -10.39 13.64
CA ASP A 236 -24.79 -10.07 12.70
C ASP A 236 -24.39 -10.47 11.28
N ALA A 237 -23.17 -10.14 10.84
CA ALA A 237 -22.70 -10.49 9.50
C ALA A 237 -22.58 -12.01 9.28
N LEU A 238 -22.20 -12.78 10.30
CA LEU A 238 -22.17 -14.25 10.24
C LEU A 238 -23.58 -14.84 10.26
N THR A 239 -24.49 -14.27 11.07
CA THR A 239 -25.89 -14.70 11.15
C THR A 239 -26.63 -14.46 9.84
N ASP A 240 -26.38 -13.32 9.19
CA ASP A 240 -26.91 -12.99 7.88
C ASP A 240 -26.41 -13.95 6.79
N LEU A 241 -25.21 -14.52 6.97
CA LEU A 241 -24.61 -15.47 6.03
C LEU A 241 -25.22 -16.87 6.15
N ASP A 242 -25.31 -17.41 7.38
CA ASP A 242 -25.95 -18.69 7.67
C ASP A 242 -26.43 -18.71 9.14
N SER A 243 -27.75 -18.62 9.32
CA SER A 243 -28.36 -18.61 10.65
C SER A 243 -28.22 -19.93 11.40
N GLN A 244 -28.09 -21.07 10.72
CA GLN A 244 -27.90 -22.37 11.37
C GLN A 244 -26.47 -22.54 11.86
N ALA A 245 -25.48 -22.15 11.04
CA ALA A 245 -24.09 -22.17 11.46
C ALA A 245 -23.81 -21.14 12.57
N ALA A 246 -24.55 -20.03 12.59
CA ALA A 246 -24.46 -19.02 13.65
C ALA A 246 -24.91 -19.50 15.03
N GLU A 247 -25.70 -20.58 15.14
CA GLU A 247 -26.07 -21.17 16.44
C GLU A 247 -24.86 -21.65 17.25
N ARG A 248 -23.72 -21.92 16.58
CA ARG A 248 -22.46 -22.29 17.23
C ARG A 248 -21.74 -21.10 17.87
N LEU A 249 -22.09 -19.88 17.50
CA LEU A 249 -21.38 -18.69 17.95
C LEU A 249 -21.58 -18.46 19.47
N PRO A 250 -20.54 -18.01 20.18
CA PRO A 250 -20.68 -17.63 21.57
C PRO A 250 -21.66 -16.47 21.70
N ALA A 251 -22.57 -16.58 22.67
CA ALA A 251 -23.51 -15.53 23.02
C ALA A 251 -22.76 -14.23 23.32
N ILE A 252 -23.32 -13.10 22.88
CA ILE A 252 -22.77 -11.79 23.22
C ILE A 252 -23.14 -11.53 24.69
N GLU A 253 -22.14 -11.41 25.56
CA GLU A 253 -22.39 -11.08 26.97
C GLU A 253 -23.12 -9.73 27.09
N ASN A 254 -24.35 -9.76 27.60
CA ASN A 254 -25.08 -8.56 27.96
C ASN A 254 -24.52 -8.01 29.27
N LYS A 255 -23.53 -7.12 29.20
CA LYS A 255 -23.28 -6.17 30.30
C LYS A 255 -24.21 -4.97 30.13
N GLU A 256 -25.46 -5.14 30.54
CA GLU A 256 -26.17 -4.05 31.23
C GLU A 256 -25.77 -4.15 32.71
N SER A 257 -25.46 -3.02 33.35
CA SER A 257 -24.88 -2.80 34.71
C SER A 257 -23.35 -2.64 34.71
N GLU A 258 -22.74 -1.51 35.08
CA GLU A 258 -23.17 -0.31 35.84
C GLU A 258 -22.63 1.00 35.22
#